data_AF-A0A821JKL4-F1
#
_entry.id   AF-A0A821JKL4-F1
#
_cell.length_a   1.000
_cell.length_b   1.000
_cell.length_c   1.000
_cell.angle_alpha   90.00
_cell.angle_beta   90.00
_cell.angle_gamma   90.00
#
_symmetry.space_group_name_H-M   'P 1'
#
loop_
_entity.id
_entity.type
_entity.pdbx_description
1 polymer ?
#
loop_
_entity_poly.entity_id
_entity_poly.type
_entity_poly.pdbx_seq_one_letter_code
_entity_poly.pdbx_strand_id
1 'polypeptide(L)' 'MHILMKLLCIVIISVHGQSGNFSDCKSGPLSAQQRAADLVSRMTIDEKITQIVTTAAAIPRLGLPKCESWSEALHGLQWK' A
#
# COMPACT_ATOMS: atom_id res chain seq x y z
N MET A 1 16.33 -27.90 -32.78
CA MET A 1 14.89 -27.69 -32.55
C MET A 1 14.50 -27.39 -31.08
N HIS A 2 15.44 -27.06 -30.17
CA HIS A 2 15.15 -26.77 -28.76
C HIS A 2 15.35 -25.31 -28.34
N ILE A 3 16.00 -24.49 -29.20
CA ILE A 3 16.32 -23.09 -28.89
C ILE A 3 15.13 -22.17 -29.21
N LEU A 4 14.35 -22.50 -30.25
CA LEU A 4 13.17 -21.73 -30.68
C LEU A 4 12.02 -21.75 -29.66
N MET A 5 11.90 -22.82 -28.87
CA MET A 5 10.88 -22.94 -27.81
C MET A 5 11.20 -22.08 -26.58
N LYS A 6 12.48 -21.77 -26.34
CA LYS A 6 12.90 -20.98 -25.16
C LYS A 6 12.73 -19.47 -25.38
N LEU A 7 12.77 -18.99 -26.61
CA LEU A 7 12.51 -17.58 -26.92
C LEU A 7 11.02 -17.21 -26.81
N LEU A 8 10.10 -18.16 -27.05
CA LEU A 8 8.66 -17.91 -26.96
C LEU A 8 8.20 -17.66 -25.51
N CYS A 9 8.90 -18.19 -24.51
CA CYS A 9 8.56 -17.99 -23.10
C CYS A 9 9.03 -16.64 -22.52
N ILE A 10 9.99 -15.97 -23.17
CA ILE A 10 10.52 -14.68 -22.68
C ILE A 10 9.51 -13.53 -22.91
N VAL A 11 8.49 -13.72 -23.76
CA VAL A 11 7.46 -12.70 -24.03
C VAL A 11 6.37 -12.68 -22.95
N ILE A 12 6.30 -13.70 -22.08
CA ILE A 12 5.36 -13.76 -20.95
C ILE A 12 6.06 -13.26 -19.67
N ILE A 13 6.75 -12.12 -19.75
CA ILE A 13 7.00 -11.34 -18.54
C ILE A 13 5.62 -10.80 -18.18
N SER A 14 4.92 -11.49 -17.28
CA SER A 14 3.70 -10.98 -16.67
C SER A 14 4.05 -9.61 -16.08
N VAL A 15 3.69 -8.56 -16.81
CA VAL A 15 3.46 -7.23 -16.25
C VAL A 15 2.35 -7.46 -15.24
N HIS A 16 2.73 -7.71 -13.99
CA HIS A 16 1.82 -7.56 -12.89
C HIS A 16 1.55 -6.06 -12.82
N GLY A 17 0.53 -5.63 -13.56
CA GLY A 17 -0.09 -4.35 -13.30
C GLY A 17 -0.42 -4.34 -11.82
N GLN A 18 0.17 -3.41 -11.07
CA GLN A 18 -0.20 -3.15 -9.69
C GLN A 18 -1.61 -2.56 -9.72
N SER A 19 -2.63 -3.41 -9.88
CA SER A 19 -3.98 -3.04 -9.51
C SER A 19 -3.91 -2.70 -8.02
N GLY A 20 -4.26 -1.47 -7.66
CA GLY A 20 -4.12 -0.89 -6.32
C GLY A 20 -4.95 -1.58 -5.24
N ASN A 21 -4.66 -2.86 -4.99
CA ASN A 21 -5.14 -3.68 -3.90
C ASN A 21 -3.90 -4.32 -3.28
N PHE A 22 -3.48 -3.80 -2.12
CA PHE A 22 -2.39 -4.40 -1.35
C PHE A 22 -2.84 -5.77 -0.81
N SER A 23 -2.54 -6.84 -1.55
CA SER A 23 -2.86 -8.24 -1.18
C SER A 23 -2.39 -8.59 0.24
N ASP A 24 -1.29 -7.97 0.66
CA ASP A 24 -0.60 -8.31 1.90
C ASP A 24 -1.16 -7.59 3.14
N CYS A 25 -2.16 -6.71 2.99
CA CYS A 25 -2.78 -5.99 4.12
C CYS A 25 -3.70 -6.86 4.98
N LYS A 26 -4.16 -8.04 4.51
CA LYS A 26 -5.07 -8.93 5.25
C LYS A 26 -4.38 -10.18 5.82
N SER A 27 -3.58 -10.87 5.00
CA SER A 27 -2.95 -12.16 5.38
C SER A 27 -1.64 -12.41 4.63
N GLY A 28 -0.91 -11.34 4.30
CA GLY A 28 0.36 -11.43 3.60
C GLY A 28 1.49 -11.98 4.49
N PRO A 29 2.53 -12.58 3.90
CA PRO A 29 3.67 -13.15 4.63
C PRO A 29 4.56 -12.10 5.30
N LEU A 30 4.43 -10.82 4.92
CA LEU A 30 5.22 -9.71 5.44
C LEU A 30 4.73 -9.25 6.82
N SER A 31 5.64 -8.86 7.70
CA SER A 31 5.30 -8.21 8.98
C SER A 31 4.68 -6.82 8.76
N ALA A 32 3.94 -6.33 9.77
CA ALA A 32 3.39 -4.97 9.73
C ALA A 32 4.46 -3.89 9.49
N GLN A 33 5.64 -4.06 10.10
CA GLN A 33 6.78 -3.15 9.94
C GLN A 33 7.29 -3.11 8.50
N GLN A 34 7.45 -4.28 7.88
CA GLN A 34 7.90 -4.38 6.48
C GLN A 34 6.89 -3.75 5.52
N ARG A 35 5.59 -3.98 5.74
CA ARG A 35 4.53 -3.36 4.94
C ARG A 35 4.49 -1.85 5.10
N ALA A 36 4.63 -1.34 6.33
CA ALA A 36 4.66 0.10 6.59
C ALA A 36 5.89 0.76 5.94
N ALA A 37 7.06 0.13 6.03
CA ALA A 37 8.29 0.63 5.42
C ALA A 37 8.18 0.68 3.89
N ASP A 38 7.66 -0.38 3.25
CA ASP A 38 7.41 -0.40 1.82
C ASP A 38 6.42 0.70 1.40
N LEU A 39 5.30 0.85 2.12
CA LEU A 39 4.33 1.91 1.86
C LEU A 39 4.95 3.31 1.94
N VAL A 40 5.70 3.62 3.00
CA VAL A 40 6.37 4.93 3.18
C VAL A 40 7.46 5.14 2.11
N SER A 41 8.14 4.09 1.66
CA SER A 41 9.15 4.19 0.59
C SER A 41 8.57 4.60 -0.76
N ARG A 42 7.28 4.30 -1.01
CA ARG A 42 6.56 4.61 -2.25
C ARG A 42 5.93 6.02 -2.27
N MET A 43 5.93 6.70 -1.13
CA MET A 43 5.37 8.04 -0.97
C MET A 43 6.36 9.12 -1.44
N THR A 44 5.83 10.16 -2.08
CA THR A 44 6.57 11.42 -2.27
C THR A 44 6.76 12.16 -0.94
N ILE A 45 7.62 13.18 -0.92
CA ILE A 45 7.80 14.02 0.28
C ILE A 45 6.49 14.74 0.63
N ASP A 46 5.79 15.29 -0.36
CA ASP A 46 4.50 15.96 -0.14
C ASP A 46 3.47 14.99 0.43
N GLU A 47 3.38 13.78 -0.12
CA GLU A 47 2.51 12.72 0.41
C GLU A 47 2.86 12.41 1.88
N LYS A 48 4.13 12.28 2.25
CA LYS A 48 4.56 12.03 3.64
C LYS A 48 4.15 13.16 4.59
N ILE A 49 4.26 14.42 4.17
CA ILE A 49 3.85 15.58 4.97
C ILE A 49 2.36 15.49 5.30
N THR A 50 1.52 15.00 4.38
CA THR A 50 0.08 14.84 4.64
C THR A 50 -0.26 13.73 5.64
N GLN A 51 0.69 12.86 6.02
CA GLN A 51 0.43 11.69 6.88
C GLN A 51 0.83 11.89 8.35
N ILE A 52 1.52 13.00 8.69
CA ILE A 52 1.98 13.27 10.07
C ILE A 52 1.02 14.15 10.89
N VAL A 53 -0.18 14.36 10.37
CA VAL A 53 -1.24 15.16 11.01
C VAL A 53 -2.37 14.25 11.51
N THR A 54 -3.20 14.75 12.42
CA THR A 54 -4.35 13.99 12.97
C THR A 54 -5.31 13.50 11.89
N THR A 55 -5.56 14.36 10.89
CA THR A 55 -6.43 14.09 9.76
C THR A 55 -5.56 13.84 8.53
N ALA A 56 -5.07 12.60 8.38
CA ALA A 56 -4.20 12.22 7.28
C ALA A 56 -4.99 12.14 5.97
N ALA A 57 -4.47 12.78 4.92
CA ALA A 57 -5.11 12.79 3.61
C ALA A 57 -5.07 11.40 2.95
N ALA A 58 -6.05 11.11 2.09
CA ALA A 58 -5.97 9.91 1.25
C ALA A 58 -4.82 10.03 0.23
N ILE A 59 -4.21 8.91 -0.14
CA ILE A 59 -3.26 8.82 -1.26
C ILE A 59 -3.84 7.82 -2.29
N PRO A 60 -4.74 8.27 -3.19
CA PRO A 60 -5.49 7.38 -4.09
C PRO A 60 -4.60 6.55 -5.03
N ARG A 61 -3.46 7.11 -5.46
CA ARG A 61 -2.50 6.41 -6.32
C ARG A 61 -1.91 5.16 -5.65
N LEU A 62 -1.80 5.19 -4.33
CA LEU A 62 -1.36 4.06 -3.52
C LEU A 62 -2.55 3.26 -2.99
N GLY A 63 -3.80 3.65 -3.21
CA GLY A 63 -4.95 2.99 -2.58
C GLY A 63 -5.04 3.18 -1.07
N LEU A 64 -4.38 4.23 -0.53
CA LEU A 64 -4.41 4.55 0.89
C LEU A 64 -5.62 5.46 1.19
N PRO A 65 -6.59 5.03 2.03
CA PRO A 65 -7.73 5.86 2.39
C PRO A 65 -7.33 6.98 3.35
N LYS A 66 -8.22 7.96 3.52
CA LYS A 66 -8.11 8.99 4.56
C LYS A 66 -8.12 8.31 5.94
N CYS A 67 -7.29 8.76 6.87
CA CYS A 67 -7.23 8.22 8.23
C CYS A 67 -7.33 9.35 9.26
N GLU A 68 -8.10 9.12 10.32
CA GLU A 68 -8.11 9.97 11.51
C GLU A 68 -7.37 9.21 12.61
N SER A 69 -6.19 9.69 13.02
CA SER A 69 -5.37 9.01 14.03
C SER A 69 -5.83 9.31 15.47
N TRP A 70 -6.61 10.37 15.66
CA TRP A 70 -7.16 10.75 16.96
C TRP A 70 -8.60 10.27 17.09
N SER A 71 -8.86 9.51 18.15
CA SER A 71 -10.19 9.14 18.60
C SER A 71 -10.16 9.06 20.13
N GLU A 72 -11.25 9.47 20.78
CA GLU A 72 -11.34 9.55 22.24
C GLU A 72 -12.49 8.67 22.75
N ALA A 73 -12.24 7.93 23.82
CA ALA A 73 -13.20 6.96 24.35
C ALA A 73 -13.14 6.79 25.88
N LEU A 74 -12.73 7.82 26.64
CA LEU A 74 -12.44 7.72 28.08
C LEU A 74 -13.58 7.10 28.90
N HIS A 75 -14.83 7.46 28.61
CA HIS A 75 -16.03 6.93 29.26
C HIS A 75 -17.12 6.56 28.23
N GLY A 76 -16.68 6.00 27.10
CA GLY A 76 -17.51 5.74 25.94
C GLY A 76 -17.05 6.55 24.73
N LEU A 77 -17.41 6.08 23.54
CA LEU A 77 -17.00 6.70 22.28
C LEU A 77 -17.48 8.16 22.24
N GLN A 78 -16.53 9.09 22.10
CA GLN A 78 -16.83 10.45 21.72
C GLN A 78 -17.07 10.43 20.21
N TRP A 79 -18.34 10.32 19.82
CA TRP A 79 -18.74 10.27 18.42
C TRP A 79 -18.20 11.49 17.66
N LYS A 80 -17.74 11.24 16.43
CA LYS A 80 -17.46 12.25 15.40
C LYS A 80 -18.42 12.02 14.24
#